data_AF-A0A0V1DG70-F1
#
_entry.id   AF-A0A0V1DG70-F1
#
_cell.length_a   1.000
_cell.length_b   1.000
_cell.length_c   1.000
_cell.angle_alpha   90.00
_cell.angle_beta   90.00
_cell.angle_gamma   90.00
#
_symmetry.space_group_name_H-M   'P 1'
#
loop_
_entity.id
_entity.type
_entity.pdbx_description
1 polymer ?
#
loop_
_entity_poly.entity_id
_entity_poly.type
_entity_poly.pdbx_seq_one_letter_code
_entity_poly.pdbx_strand_id
1 'polypeptide(L)'
;MGLNAYFAGMSRRSIMQRFGAELDWHSDKRKDEEYLSQSECPILPEQFDARNQWPNCKWIGFIRDQSNCGSCWAVSGASVMSDRHCIASNGTNSPYLSDEELLSCCHYCAHGCRSGKIEAAFIYWQRSGLVTGGPYGEKACCLPYSISPCTMCRPYVLAPKCQRTCQASYNLSLKRDKKSSAHYLGNHAVKIIGWGKENSIPYWLVANSWNNTFGENGFARILRGKDECRIESAVFAGIPSLRNEDLRSEIDIESDVERKKKKRFDLAVKDIPKREPKPSKSSFHVECEKEATRRQNFVHLNAYERHKRLINEYILKHPGSSALLKRDTSKDKTDIDVIRENSKFLWEDDDEPQTWEQKLAKRYYDKLFKEYCIGDLSKYKEGKIALRWRIEQEVIKGKGQFICGNKRCEEEENLTSWEVNFAYVEEQEKKNALVKLRLCPDCSEKLNYKKIFEKKKRNKVKTDTLHAKGEDRKRSVEEDDVCESDFEANFIDEMLL
;
A
#
# COMPACT_ATOMS: atom_id res chain seq x y z
N MET A 1 -36.44 -1.93 0.17
CA MET A 1 -36.49 -2.40 1.57
C MET A 1 -37.91 -2.82 1.88
N GLY A 2 -38.12 -4.03 2.39
CA GLY A 2 -39.43 -4.54 2.80
C GLY A 2 -39.43 -4.94 4.27
N LEU A 3 -40.61 -5.08 4.87
CA LEU A 3 -40.77 -5.73 6.17
C LEU A 3 -40.40 -7.20 6.04
N ASN A 4 -39.30 -7.62 6.67
CA ASN A 4 -38.94 -9.03 6.73
C ASN A 4 -39.92 -9.74 7.67
N ALA A 5 -40.62 -10.75 7.16
CA ALA A 5 -41.62 -11.53 7.90
C ALA A 5 -41.04 -12.13 9.19
N TYR A 6 -39.74 -12.41 9.23
CA TYR A 6 -39.03 -12.90 10.43
C TYR A 6 -39.17 -11.96 11.63
N PHE A 7 -39.18 -10.65 11.40
CA PHE A 7 -39.28 -9.63 12.45
C PHE A 7 -40.71 -9.13 12.67
N ALA A 8 -41.69 -9.64 11.92
CA ALA A 8 -43.08 -9.22 12.04
C ALA A 8 -43.61 -9.53 13.45
N GLY A 9 -44.14 -8.50 14.13
CA GLY A 9 -44.67 -8.62 15.50
C GLY A 9 -43.60 -8.66 16.61
N MET A 10 -42.31 -8.56 16.26
CA MET A 10 -41.23 -8.62 17.25
C MET A 10 -40.92 -7.25 17.87
N SER A 11 -40.66 -7.21 19.18
CA SER A 11 -40.28 -5.96 19.86
C SER A 11 -38.83 -5.56 19.54
N ARG A 12 -38.52 -4.25 19.53
CA ARG A 12 -37.14 -3.76 19.36
C ARG A 12 -36.17 -4.40 20.36
N ARG A 13 -36.60 -4.66 21.60
CA ARG A 13 -35.78 -5.31 22.63
C ARG A 13 -35.42 -6.75 22.25
N SER A 14 -36.39 -7.49 21.74
CA SER A 14 -36.20 -8.85 21.24
C SER A 14 -35.29 -8.87 20.00
N ILE A 15 -35.39 -7.86 19.14
CA ILE A 15 -34.47 -7.70 18.00
C ILE A 15 -33.05 -7.44 18.51
N MET A 16 -32.87 -6.51 19.46
CA MET A 16 -31.55 -6.18 20.03
C MET A 16 -30.92 -7.35 20.79
N GLN A 17 -31.70 -8.20 21.47
CA GLN A 17 -31.20 -9.38 22.19
C GLN A 17 -30.46 -10.36 21.28
N ARG A 18 -30.74 -10.34 19.97
CA ARG A 18 -30.10 -11.22 18.98
C ARG A 18 -28.71 -10.73 18.56
N PHE A 19 -28.35 -9.49 18.87
CA PHE A 19 -27.04 -8.89 18.60
C PHE A 19 -26.11 -9.04 19.82
N GLY A 20 -25.54 -10.24 19.97
CA GLY A 20 -24.76 -10.60 21.16
C GLY A 20 -23.25 -10.62 20.98
N ALA A 21 -22.69 -10.11 19.89
CA ALA A 21 -21.25 -10.15 19.66
C ALA A 21 -20.53 -8.98 20.36
N GLU A 22 -19.49 -9.27 21.13
CA GLU A 22 -18.57 -8.26 21.68
C GLU A 22 -17.29 -8.21 20.86
N LEU A 23 -16.84 -6.99 20.56
CA LEU A 23 -15.57 -6.72 19.91
C LEU A 23 -14.68 -5.98 20.90
N ASP A 24 -13.51 -6.54 21.19
CA ASP A 24 -12.49 -5.90 21.99
C ASP A 24 -11.50 -5.18 21.06
N TRP A 25 -11.48 -3.85 21.10
CA TRP A 25 -10.70 -3.04 20.16
C TRP A 25 -9.20 -2.97 20.52
N HIS A 26 -8.78 -3.62 21.62
CA HIS A 26 -7.40 -3.64 22.11
C HIS A 26 -6.69 -5.00 21.98
N SER A 27 -7.32 -6.01 21.37
CA SER A 27 -6.67 -7.30 21.13
C SER A 27 -5.55 -7.16 20.09
N ASP A 28 -4.35 -7.57 20.47
CA ASP A 28 -3.15 -7.53 19.64
C ASP A 28 -3.31 -8.43 18.39
N LYS A 29 -3.63 -7.82 17.23
CA LYS A 29 -3.85 -8.50 15.93
C LYS A 29 -2.61 -9.21 15.36
N ARG A 30 -1.51 -9.32 16.11
CA ARG A 30 -0.19 -9.73 15.61
C ARG A 30 0.08 -11.23 15.60
N LYS A 31 -0.86 -12.10 15.95
CA LYS A 31 -0.58 -13.55 16.05
C LYS A 31 -0.79 -14.37 14.77
N ASP A 32 -1.43 -13.83 13.73
CA ASP A 32 -1.84 -14.67 12.59
C ASP A 32 -1.05 -14.43 11.29
N GLU A 33 -0.09 -13.50 11.28
CA GLU A 33 0.69 -13.16 10.07
C GLU A 33 1.85 -14.12 9.74
N GLU A 34 2.12 -15.13 10.58
CA GLU A 34 3.31 -15.99 10.42
C GLU A 34 3.17 -17.10 9.36
N TYR A 35 2.02 -17.23 8.67
CA TYR A 35 1.75 -18.38 7.77
C TYR A 35 1.59 -18.08 6.27
N LEU A 36 1.81 -16.85 5.80
CA LEU A 36 1.90 -16.55 4.37
C LEU A 36 3.37 -16.42 3.94
N SER A 37 4.16 -17.46 4.21
CA SER A 37 5.49 -17.64 3.65
C SER A 37 5.47 -18.77 2.61
N GLN A 38 4.69 -18.59 1.53
CA GLN A 38 4.90 -19.40 0.34
C GLN A 38 4.48 -18.61 -0.91
N SER A 39 5.42 -18.62 -1.84
CA SER A 39 5.44 -18.05 -3.17
C SER A 39 4.20 -18.39 -4.00
N GLU A 40 3.74 -17.39 -4.76
CA GLU A 40 2.60 -17.35 -5.70
C GLU A 40 1.27 -16.86 -5.10
N CYS A 41 0.76 -15.74 -5.62
CA CYS A 41 -0.61 -15.30 -5.36
C CYS A 41 -1.57 -16.27 -6.05
N PRO A 42 -2.39 -17.04 -5.32
CA PRO A 42 -3.33 -17.95 -5.96
C PRO A 42 -4.37 -17.15 -6.75
N ILE A 43 -4.61 -17.54 -8.00
CA ILE A 43 -5.71 -16.99 -8.82
C ILE A 43 -7.02 -17.49 -8.20
N LEU A 44 -7.74 -16.60 -7.51
CA LEU A 44 -9.02 -16.90 -6.90
C LEU A 44 -10.17 -16.76 -7.93
N PRO A 45 -11.20 -17.61 -7.87
CA PRO A 45 -12.33 -17.51 -8.77
C PRO A 45 -13.17 -16.25 -8.51
N GLU A 46 -13.81 -15.71 -9.55
CA GLU A 46 -14.66 -14.51 -9.43
C GLU A 46 -15.89 -14.73 -8.53
N GLN A 47 -16.39 -15.98 -8.50
CA GLN A 47 -17.46 -16.42 -7.61
C GLN A 47 -17.05 -17.71 -6.90
N PHE A 48 -17.40 -17.81 -5.63
CA PHE A 48 -17.09 -18.97 -4.80
C PHE A 48 -18.22 -19.24 -3.82
N ASP A 49 -18.58 -20.51 -3.68
CA ASP A 49 -19.55 -20.99 -2.71
C ASP A 49 -18.99 -22.28 -2.08
N ALA A 50 -18.72 -22.25 -0.78
CA ALA A 50 -18.17 -23.38 -0.04
C ALA A 50 -19.06 -24.63 -0.12
N ARG A 51 -20.38 -24.46 -0.32
CA ARG A 51 -21.32 -25.59 -0.45
C ARG A 51 -21.08 -26.37 -1.73
N ASN A 52 -20.72 -25.67 -2.81
CA ASN A 52 -20.41 -26.28 -4.10
C ASN A 52 -19.02 -26.92 -4.08
N GLN A 53 -18.07 -26.32 -3.36
CA GLN A 53 -16.71 -26.82 -3.25
C GLN A 53 -16.60 -28.07 -2.38
N TRP A 54 -17.37 -28.16 -1.29
CA TRP A 54 -17.37 -29.29 -0.35
C TRP A 54 -18.77 -29.89 -0.18
N PRO A 55 -19.31 -30.54 -1.22
CA PRO A 55 -20.69 -31.08 -1.19
C PRO A 55 -20.87 -32.19 -0.14
N ASN A 56 -19.80 -32.93 0.17
CA ASN A 56 -19.81 -33.98 1.21
C ASN A 56 -19.94 -33.41 2.63
N CYS A 57 -19.75 -32.10 2.82
CA CYS A 57 -19.84 -31.43 4.10
C CYS A 57 -21.21 -30.79 4.31
N LYS A 58 -22.18 -31.61 4.74
CA LYS A 58 -23.59 -31.23 4.92
C LYS A 58 -23.84 -29.98 5.78
N TRP A 59 -22.99 -29.71 6.76
CA TRP A 59 -23.19 -28.62 7.72
C TRP A 59 -22.88 -27.23 7.17
N ILE A 60 -22.14 -27.13 6.06
CA ILE A 60 -21.76 -25.83 5.47
C ILE A 60 -23.02 -25.04 5.08
N GLY A 61 -24.01 -25.72 4.48
CA GLY A 61 -25.29 -25.14 4.11
C GLY A 61 -26.35 -25.14 5.22
N PHE A 62 -26.07 -25.70 6.39
CA PHE A 62 -27.03 -25.80 7.48
C PHE A 62 -27.13 -24.48 8.25
N ILE A 63 -28.34 -23.96 8.40
CA ILE A 63 -28.63 -22.71 9.10
C ILE A 63 -29.02 -23.02 10.54
N ARG A 64 -28.20 -22.55 11.50
CA ARG A 64 -28.47 -22.67 12.94
C ARG A 64 -29.43 -21.56 13.41
N ASP A 65 -30.14 -21.79 14.52
CA ASP A 65 -31.06 -20.82 15.12
C ASP A 65 -30.65 -20.51 16.56
N GLN A 66 -30.24 -19.27 16.81
CA GLN A 66 -29.85 -18.79 18.14
C GLN A 66 -31.06 -18.45 19.04
N SER A 67 -32.29 -18.58 18.52
CA SER A 67 -33.53 -18.19 19.21
C SER A 67 -33.47 -16.76 19.78
N ASN A 68 -34.13 -16.48 20.91
CA ASN A 68 -34.12 -15.18 21.58
C ASN A 68 -32.96 -15.03 22.57
N CYS A 69 -31.76 -15.46 22.17
CA CYS A 69 -30.53 -15.42 22.95
C CYS A 69 -29.44 -14.69 22.16
N GLY A 70 -28.60 -13.90 22.82
CA GLY A 70 -27.43 -13.22 22.25
C GLY A 70 -26.23 -14.15 22.06
N SER A 71 -26.47 -15.36 21.59
CA SER A 71 -25.48 -16.43 21.42
C SER A 71 -24.85 -16.48 20.03
N CYS A 72 -25.06 -15.47 19.18
CA CYS A 72 -24.54 -15.43 17.81
C CYS A 72 -23.03 -15.70 17.74
N TRP A 73 -22.25 -15.23 18.73
CA TRP A 73 -20.80 -15.45 18.82
C TRP A 73 -20.44 -16.94 18.99
N ALA A 74 -21.24 -17.69 19.76
CA ALA A 74 -21.07 -19.12 19.98
C ALA A 74 -21.62 -19.94 18.80
N VAL A 75 -22.84 -19.60 18.33
CA VAL A 75 -23.51 -20.32 17.24
C VAL A 75 -22.74 -20.21 15.92
N SER A 76 -22.30 -19.01 15.55
CA SER A 76 -21.49 -18.79 14.35
C SER A 76 -20.09 -19.40 14.49
N GLY A 77 -19.49 -19.31 15.70
CA GLY A 77 -18.21 -19.94 16.01
C GLY A 77 -18.23 -21.46 15.86
N ALA A 78 -19.14 -22.15 16.56
CA ALA A 78 -19.32 -23.60 16.48
C ALA A 78 -19.71 -24.07 15.08
N SER A 79 -20.48 -23.28 14.32
CA SER A 79 -20.75 -23.59 12.91
C SER A 79 -19.47 -23.61 12.08
N VAL A 80 -18.61 -22.59 12.17
CA VAL A 80 -17.33 -22.55 11.44
C VAL A 80 -16.43 -23.72 11.87
N MET A 81 -16.37 -24.02 13.17
CA MET A 81 -15.56 -25.11 13.69
C MET A 81 -16.02 -26.48 13.18
N SER A 82 -17.34 -26.69 13.05
CA SER A 82 -17.93 -27.92 12.50
C SER A 82 -17.58 -28.09 11.02
N ASP A 83 -17.75 -27.01 10.24
CA ASP A 83 -17.44 -26.99 8.80
C ASP A 83 -15.96 -27.31 8.56
N ARG A 84 -15.07 -26.70 9.35
CA ARG A 84 -13.63 -26.88 9.21
C ARG A 84 -13.16 -28.29 9.60
N HIS A 85 -13.80 -28.96 10.55
CA HIS A 85 -13.50 -30.39 10.80
C HIS A 85 -13.80 -31.26 9.58
N CYS A 86 -14.92 -31.00 8.91
CA CYS A 86 -15.27 -31.72 7.69
C CYS A 86 -14.32 -31.41 6.54
N ILE A 87 -13.97 -30.14 6.34
CA ILE A 87 -13.03 -29.72 5.29
C ILE A 87 -11.64 -30.31 5.53
N ALA A 88 -11.12 -30.21 6.76
CA ALA A 88 -9.79 -30.72 7.10
C ALA A 88 -9.71 -32.24 6.98
N SER A 89 -10.78 -32.96 7.33
CA SER A 89 -10.87 -34.41 7.24
C SER A 89 -11.26 -34.91 5.84
N ASN A 90 -11.35 -34.01 4.85
CA ASN A 90 -11.77 -34.31 3.49
C ASN A 90 -13.13 -35.05 3.41
N GLY A 91 -14.06 -34.68 4.29
CA GLY A 91 -15.41 -35.26 4.37
C GLY A 91 -15.56 -36.50 5.27
N THR A 92 -14.47 -37.06 5.80
CA THR A 92 -14.53 -38.30 6.61
C THR A 92 -15.08 -38.08 8.01
N ASN A 93 -14.85 -36.92 8.62
CA ASN A 93 -15.31 -36.57 9.96
C ASN A 93 -16.07 -35.24 9.93
N SER A 94 -17.40 -35.31 10.02
CA SER A 94 -18.30 -34.15 9.94
C SER A 94 -19.15 -33.99 11.23
N PRO A 95 -18.51 -33.70 12.37
CA PRO A 95 -19.22 -33.55 13.63
C PRO A 95 -19.99 -32.23 13.65
N TYR A 96 -21.23 -32.25 14.17
CA TYR A 96 -21.89 -31.02 14.59
C TYR A 96 -21.36 -30.67 15.97
N LEU A 97 -20.57 -29.61 16.11
CA LEU A 97 -20.05 -29.17 17.41
C LEU A 97 -21.09 -28.37 18.19
N SER A 98 -21.12 -28.55 19.51
CA SER A 98 -22.15 -27.99 20.38
C SER A 98 -22.05 -26.47 20.53
N ASP A 99 -23.10 -25.78 20.08
CA ASP A 99 -23.31 -24.35 20.36
C ASP A 99 -23.54 -24.10 21.86
N GLU A 100 -24.19 -25.07 22.52
CA GLU A 100 -24.57 -25.01 23.93
C GLU A 100 -23.34 -25.04 24.83
N GLU A 101 -22.35 -25.88 24.54
CA GLU A 101 -21.15 -25.98 25.36
C GLU A 101 -20.35 -24.68 25.37
N LEU A 102 -20.20 -24.04 24.21
CA LEU A 102 -19.60 -22.71 24.13
C LEU A 102 -20.40 -21.70 24.96
N LEU A 103 -21.73 -21.76 24.87
CA LEU A 103 -22.63 -20.84 25.56
C LEU A 103 -22.64 -21.01 27.10
N SER A 104 -22.61 -22.25 27.59
CA SER A 104 -22.81 -22.59 29.00
C SER A 104 -21.51 -22.85 29.77
N CYS A 105 -20.49 -23.43 29.12
CA CYS A 105 -19.27 -23.91 29.78
C CYS A 105 -18.09 -22.95 29.61
N CYS A 106 -18.09 -22.06 28.61
CA CYS A 106 -17.04 -21.07 28.48
C CYS A 106 -17.32 -19.79 29.31
N HIS A 107 -17.01 -19.86 30.61
CA HIS A 107 -17.27 -18.75 31.54
C HIS A 107 -16.45 -17.47 31.27
N TYR A 108 -15.32 -17.57 30.57
CA TYR A 108 -14.50 -16.40 30.18
C TYR A 108 -14.77 -15.89 28.76
N CYS A 109 -15.54 -16.64 27.95
CA CYS A 109 -15.89 -16.20 26.60
C CYS A 109 -16.96 -15.11 26.62
N ALA A 110 -17.86 -15.14 27.62
CA ALA A 110 -19.14 -14.48 27.51
C ALA A 110 -19.94 -14.40 28.82
N HIS A 111 -21.01 -13.61 28.77
CA HIS A 111 -22.09 -13.57 29.75
C HIS A 111 -23.30 -14.39 29.27
N GLY A 112 -23.06 -15.58 28.70
CA GLY A 112 -24.09 -16.48 28.17
C GLY A 112 -24.94 -15.81 27.07
N CYS A 113 -26.26 -15.75 27.29
CA CYS A 113 -27.21 -15.16 26.33
C CYS A 113 -27.23 -13.64 26.25
N ARG A 114 -26.43 -12.93 27.06
CA ARG A 114 -26.37 -11.46 27.02
C ARG A 114 -25.43 -10.98 25.92
N SER A 115 -24.23 -11.54 25.87
CA SER A 115 -23.18 -11.16 24.94
C SER A 115 -21.95 -12.05 25.10
N GLY A 116 -21.07 -12.10 24.09
CA GLY A 116 -19.81 -12.83 24.15
C GLY A 116 -18.81 -12.52 23.04
N LYS A 117 -17.54 -12.86 23.28
CA LYS A 117 -16.40 -12.59 22.39
C LYS A 117 -16.13 -13.79 21.48
N ILE A 118 -16.10 -13.55 20.16
CA ILE A 118 -15.84 -14.60 19.16
C ILE A 118 -14.43 -15.17 19.30
N GLU A 119 -13.42 -14.30 19.48
CA GLU A 119 -12.02 -14.72 19.65
C GLU A 119 -11.84 -15.72 20.81
N ALA A 120 -12.48 -15.43 21.95
CA ALA A 120 -12.41 -16.29 23.13
C ALA A 120 -13.02 -17.67 22.87
N ALA A 121 -14.07 -17.76 22.04
CA ALA A 121 -14.66 -19.04 21.63
C ALA A 121 -13.67 -19.90 20.82
N PHE A 122 -12.90 -19.31 19.91
CA PHE A 122 -11.85 -20.02 19.16
C PHE A 122 -10.67 -20.43 20.06
N ILE A 123 -10.28 -19.59 21.03
CA ILE A 123 -9.26 -19.93 22.04
C ILE A 123 -9.75 -21.08 22.95
N TYR A 124 -11.02 -21.07 23.34
CA TYR A 124 -11.62 -22.15 24.13
C TYR A 124 -11.58 -23.47 23.37
N TRP A 125 -12.00 -23.45 22.10
CA TRP A 125 -11.93 -24.62 21.23
C TRP A 125 -10.50 -25.16 21.09
N GLN A 126 -9.49 -24.28 20.92
CA GLN A 126 -8.08 -24.68 20.86
C GLN A 126 -7.58 -25.35 22.14
N ARG A 127 -7.99 -24.85 23.33
CA ARG A 127 -7.46 -25.28 24.63
C ARG A 127 -8.20 -26.46 25.24
N SER A 128 -9.52 -26.47 25.12
CA SER A 128 -10.41 -27.41 25.81
C SER A 128 -11.06 -28.41 24.85
N GLY A 129 -11.11 -28.09 23.55
CA GLY A 129 -11.93 -28.84 22.59
C GLY A 129 -13.42 -28.53 22.73
N LEU A 130 -14.24 -29.17 21.90
CA LEU A 130 -15.70 -29.12 21.95
C LEU A 130 -16.30 -30.51 21.73
N VAL A 131 -17.42 -30.80 22.38
CA VAL A 131 -18.21 -32.01 22.21
C VAL A 131 -19.19 -31.88 21.04
N THR A 132 -19.75 -33.00 20.61
CA THR A 132 -20.82 -33.00 19.61
C THR A 132 -22.12 -32.43 20.20
N GLY A 133 -22.81 -31.61 19.44
CA GLY A 133 -24.15 -31.12 19.76
C GLY A 133 -25.12 -31.35 18.62
N GLY A 134 -26.30 -30.77 18.75
CA GLY A 134 -27.38 -30.87 17.77
C GLY A 134 -28.39 -29.73 17.93
N PRO A 135 -29.30 -29.55 16.96
CA PRO A 135 -30.38 -28.58 17.07
C PRO A 135 -31.30 -28.87 18.26
N TYR A 136 -32.14 -27.89 18.62
CA TYR A 136 -33.09 -28.05 19.74
C TYR A 136 -33.94 -29.31 19.57
N GLY A 137 -33.87 -30.21 20.57
CA GLY A 137 -34.61 -31.48 20.60
C GLY A 137 -33.88 -32.70 20.03
N GLU A 138 -32.67 -32.56 19.49
CA GLU A 138 -31.87 -33.67 18.97
C GLU A 138 -31.34 -34.58 20.10
N LYS A 139 -31.50 -35.90 19.96
CA LYS A 139 -31.12 -36.88 20.99
C LYS A 139 -29.84 -37.66 20.67
N ALA A 140 -29.35 -37.60 19.43
CA ALA A 140 -28.19 -38.34 18.94
C ALA A 140 -26.87 -37.53 19.03
N CYS A 141 -26.68 -36.72 20.07
CA CYS A 141 -25.49 -35.91 20.29
C CYS A 141 -25.20 -35.72 21.79
N CYS A 142 -23.99 -35.27 22.15
CA CYS A 142 -23.60 -35.10 23.56
C CYS A 142 -24.34 -33.95 24.24
N LEU A 143 -24.40 -32.77 23.60
CA LEU A 143 -25.05 -31.59 24.17
C LEU A 143 -25.86 -30.80 23.11
N PRO A 144 -27.16 -31.10 22.92
CA PRO A 144 -28.03 -30.37 22.00
C PRO A 144 -28.37 -28.97 22.52
N TYR A 145 -28.74 -28.06 21.61
CA TYR A 145 -29.13 -26.69 21.98
C TYR A 145 -30.37 -26.71 22.88
N SER A 146 -30.31 -26.05 24.04
CA SER A 146 -31.35 -26.18 25.07
C SER A 146 -32.52 -25.19 24.90
N ILE A 147 -32.38 -24.19 24.03
CA ILE A 147 -33.33 -23.09 23.87
C ILE A 147 -34.26 -23.33 22.67
N SER A 148 -35.57 -23.44 22.93
CA SER A 148 -36.59 -23.67 21.90
C SER A 148 -36.73 -22.45 20.94
N PRO A 149 -37.05 -22.66 19.66
CA PRO A 149 -37.45 -21.58 18.75
C PRO A 149 -38.67 -20.82 19.31
N CYS A 150 -38.57 -19.51 19.47
CA CYS A 150 -39.59 -18.73 20.18
C CYS A 150 -40.74 -18.30 19.24
N THR A 151 -41.97 -18.77 19.49
CA THR A 151 -43.16 -18.46 18.68
C THR A 151 -44.12 -17.42 19.26
N MET A 152 -44.12 -17.08 20.56
CA MET A 152 -44.82 -15.88 21.11
C MET A 152 -44.42 -15.59 22.57
N CYS A 153 -43.87 -14.39 22.88
CA CYS A 153 -43.68 -13.91 24.27
C CYS A 153 -43.87 -12.38 24.42
N ARG A 154 -44.56 -11.94 25.49
CA ARG A 154 -44.90 -10.53 25.84
C ARG A 154 -44.07 -9.95 27.03
N PRO A 155 -44.00 -8.60 27.24
CA PRO A 155 -42.96 -7.90 28.05
C PRO A 155 -43.49 -7.01 29.22
N TYR A 156 -42.62 -6.46 30.10
CA TYR A 156 -42.48 -5.01 30.47
C TYR A 156 -41.73 -4.69 31.80
N VAL A 157 -41.03 -3.52 31.84
CA VAL A 157 -41.10 -2.39 32.83
C VAL A 157 -40.66 -1.07 32.16
N LEU A 158 -41.26 0.07 32.57
CA LEU A 158 -41.32 1.40 31.92
C LEU A 158 -40.10 2.35 32.03
N ALA A 159 -40.01 3.26 31.05
CA ALA A 159 -39.05 4.37 30.93
C ALA A 159 -39.76 5.75 31.06
N PRO A 160 -39.04 6.85 31.33
CA PRO A 160 -39.63 8.16 31.65
C PRO A 160 -40.41 8.81 30.49
N LYS A 161 -41.33 9.73 30.83
CA LYS A 161 -42.26 10.34 29.87
C LYS A 161 -41.55 11.27 28.89
N CYS A 162 -41.72 10.97 27.60
CA CYS A 162 -41.21 11.75 26.46
C CYS A 162 -41.91 13.11 26.34
N GLN A 163 -41.14 14.20 26.29
CA GLN A 163 -41.62 15.51 25.86
C GLN A 163 -41.67 15.59 24.33
N ARG A 164 -42.76 16.14 23.77
CA ARG A 164 -43.05 16.13 22.32
C ARG A 164 -42.89 17.48 21.63
N THR A 165 -42.32 18.45 22.33
CA THR A 165 -42.17 19.83 21.85
C THR A 165 -40.70 20.21 21.88
N CYS A 166 -40.22 20.85 20.81
CA CYS A 166 -38.93 21.53 20.83
C CYS A 166 -39.01 22.75 21.77
N GLN A 167 -37.86 23.34 22.10
CA GLN A 167 -37.79 24.58 22.87
C GLN A 167 -38.57 25.69 22.17
N ALA A 168 -39.22 26.56 22.95
CA ALA A 168 -40.18 27.55 22.43
C ALA A 168 -39.59 28.55 21.41
N SER A 169 -38.27 28.71 21.39
CA SER A 169 -37.52 29.56 20.46
C SER A 169 -37.14 28.87 19.14
N TYR A 170 -37.49 27.61 18.94
CA TYR A 170 -37.05 26.81 17.81
C TYR A 170 -38.12 26.68 16.72
N ASN A 171 -37.81 27.18 15.52
CA ASN A 171 -38.76 27.35 14.41
C ASN A 171 -39.07 26.06 13.62
N LEU A 172 -38.40 24.95 13.91
CA LEU A 172 -38.70 23.66 13.31
C LEU A 172 -39.41 22.75 14.31
N SER A 173 -40.55 22.19 13.89
CA SER A 173 -41.23 21.17 14.70
C SER A 173 -40.33 19.94 14.86
N LEU A 174 -40.36 19.29 16.02
CA LEU A 174 -39.63 18.05 16.33
C LEU A 174 -39.78 16.95 15.27
N LYS A 175 -40.88 16.95 14.51
CA LYS A 175 -41.15 16.01 13.41
C LYS A 175 -40.41 16.36 12.11
N ARG A 176 -40.18 17.64 11.83
CA ARG A 176 -39.53 18.13 10.61
C ARG A 176 -38.01 18.18 10.71
N ASP A 177 -37.49 18.26 11.94
CA ASP A 177 -36.05 18.32 12.20
C ASP A 177 -35.41 16.93 12.45
N LYS A 178 -36.23 15.87 12.47
CA LYS A 178 -35.71 14.49 12.59
C LYS A 178 -35.01 14.06 11.30
N LYS A 179 -33.69 13.91 11.37
CA LYS A 179 -32.87 13.20 10.37
C LYS A 179 -32.37 11.90 11.00
N SER A 180 -32.69 10.76 10.38
CA SER A 180 -32.34 9.42 10.89
C SER A 180 -31.44 8.68 9.91
N SER A 181 -30.24 8.30 10.37
CA SER A 181 -29.50 7.14 9.87
C SER A 181 -30.12 5.86 10.48
N ALA A 182 -29.87 4.69 9.89
CA ALA A 182 -30.26 3.41 10.48
C ALA A 182 -29.74 3.35 11.93
N HIS A 183 -30.65 3.16 12.90
CA HIS A 183 -30.25 3.04 14.30
C HIS A 183 -29.30 1.85 14.47
N TYR A 184 -28.10 2.08 15.00
CA TYR A 184 -27.21 1.00 15.44
C TYR A 184 -27.94 0.14 16.47
N LEU A 185 -28.10 -1.16 16.17
CA LEU A 185 -28.80 -2.12 17.04
C LEU A 185 -27.85 -2.97 17.88
N GLY A 186 -26.59 -3.09 17.45
CA GLY A 186 -25.55 -3.91 18.10
C GLY A 186 -24.65 -4.59 17.07
N ASN A 187 -23.65 -5.33 17.55
CA ASN A 187 -22.81 -6.17 16.68
C ASN A 187 -23.40 -7.57 16.58
N HIS A 188 -23.25 -8.18 15.41
CA HIS A 188 -23.76 -9.51 15.11
C HIS A 188 -22.65 -10.37 14.51
N ALA A 189 -22.54 -11.62 14.94
CA ALA A 189 -21.58 -12.58 14.41
C ALA A 189 -22.25 -13.46 13.34
N VAL A 190 -21.68 -13.52 12.15
CA VAL A 190 -22.18 -14.32 11.02
C VAL A 190 -21.09 -15.20 10.46
N LYS A 191 -21.48 -16.25 9.72
CA LYS A 191 -20.54 -17.15 9.02
C LYS A 191 -20.41 -16.73 7.55
N ILE A 192 -19.20 -16.38 7.10
CA ILE A 192 -18.91 -16.11 5.68
C ILE A 192 -18.63 -17.45 4.98
N ILE A 193 -19.34 -17.75 3.89
CA ILE A 193 -19.22 -19.02 3.15
C ILE A 193 -18.86 -18.86 1.67
N GLY A 194 -18.80 -17.62 1.16
CA GLY A 194 -18.55 -17.40 -0.25
C GLY A 194 -18.52 -15.94 -0.64
N TRP A 195 -18.27 -15.68 -1.92
CA TRP A 195 -18.30 -14.35 -2.53
C TRP A 195 -18.77 -14.42 -3.98
N GLY A 196 -19.21 -13.28 -4.51
CA GLY A 196 -19.55 -13.17 -5.91
C GLY A 196 -19.77 -11.73 -6.36
N LYS A 197 -20.46 -11.57 -7.48
CA LYS A 197 -20.86 -10.30 -8.06
C LYS A 197 -22.27 -10.43 -8.62
N GLU A 198 -23.17 -9.55 -8.20
CA GLU A 198 -24.54 -9.50 -8.71
C GLU A 198 -24.78 -8.11 -9.30
N ASN A 199 -25.16 -8.03 -10.58
CA ASN A 199 -25.34 -6.76 -11.29
C ASN A 199 -24.15 -5.80 -11.15
N SER A 200 -22.93 -6.35 -11.25
CA SER A 200 -21.67 -5.65 -11.03
C SER A 200 -21.37 -5.17 -9.60
N ILE A 201 -22.20 -5.53 -8.61
CA ILE A 201 -21.96 -5.21 -7.20
C ILE A 201 -21.32 -6.43 -6.52
N PRO A 202 -20.09 -6.30 -6.00
CA PRO A 202 -19.41 -7.40 -5.31
C PRO A 202 -20.05 -7.65 -3.93
N TYR A 203 -20.22 -8.93 -3.56
CA TYR A 203 -20.79 -9.30 -2.27
C TYR A 203 -20.03 -10.45 -1.57
N TRP A 204 -20.19 -10.52 -0.25
CA TRP A 204 -19.94 -11.69 0.58
C TRP A 204 -21.25 -12.47 0.76
N LEU A 205 -21.22 -13.79 0.59
CA LEU A 205 -22.31 -14.69 0.91
C LEU A 205 -22.17 -15.12 2.37
N VAL A 206 -23.16 -14.77 3.20
CA VAL A 206 -23.14 -15.04 4.63
C VAL A 206 -24.32 -15.89 5.07
N ALA A 207 -24.06 -16.87 5.92
CA ALA A 207 -25.06 -17.67 6.62
C ALA A 207 -25.38 -17.00 7.95
N ASN A 208 -26.66 -16.68 8.17
CA ASN A 208 -27.13 -16.07 9.41
C ASN A 208 -27.50 -17.14 10.43
N SER A 209 -27.69 -16.74 11.69
CA SER A 209 -28.09 -17.59 12.82
C SER A 209 -29.55 -17.37 13.24
N TRP A 210 -30.39 -16.90 12.30
CA TRP A 210 -31.79 -16.54 12.52
C TRP A 210 -32.76 -17.45 11.75
N ASN A 211 -32.49 -18.75 11.73
CA ASN A 211 -33.32 -19.74 11.04
C ASN A 211 -33.44 -19.51 9.51
N ASN A 212 -34.08 -20.43 8.80
CA ASN A 212 -34.22 -20.39 7.34
C ASN A 212 -35.30 -19.42 6.85
N THR A 213 -36.16 -18.89 7.73
CA THR A 213 -37.22 -17.95 7.35
C THR A 213 -36.71 -16.51 7.16
N PHE A 214 -35.46 -16.25 7.51
CA PHE A 214 -34.82 -14.96 7.34
C PHE A 214 -34.12 -14.83 5.97
N GLY A 215 -34.36 -13.73 5.25
CA GLY A 215 -33.56 -13.38 4.06
C GLY A 215 -33.75 -14.39 2.92
N GLU A 216 -32.65 -14.85 2.33
CA GLU A 216 -32.63 -15.87 1.28
C GLU A 216 -32.43 -17.26 1.90
N ASN A 217 -33.49 -17.85 2.47
CA ASN A 217 -33.43 -19.16 3.16
C ASN A 217 -32.40 -19.23 4.32
N GLY A 218 -32.26 -18.16 5.08
CA GLY A 218 -31.28 -18.01 6.18
C GLY A 218 -29.94 -17.39 5.76
N PHE A 219 -29.73 -17.18 4.46
CA PHE A 219 -28.56 -16.51 3.92
C PHE A 219 -28.83 -15.02 3.65
N ALA A 220 -27.75 -14.24 3.61
CA ALA A 220 -27.77 -12.85 3.18
C ALA A 220 -26.53 -12.53 2.35
N ARG A 221 -26.60 -11.42 1.61
CA ARG A 221 -25.49 -10.86 0.84
C ARG A 221 -25.16 -9.48 1.40
N ILE A 222 -23.87 -9.23 1.64
CA ILE A 222 -23.38 -7.93 2.13
C ILE A 222 -22.29 -7.41 1.20
N LEU A 223 -22.23 -6.09 1.03
CA LEU A 223 -21.28 -5.43 0.13
C LEU A 223 -19.83 -5.79 0.50
N ARG A 224 -19.06 -6.24 -0.49
CA ARG A 224 -17.66 -6.64 -0.34
C ARG A 224 -16.72 -5.57 -0.88
N GLY A 225 -15.55 -5.43 -0.25
CA GLY A 225 -14.46 -4.54 -0.69
C GLY A 225 -14.58 -3.09 -0.21
N LYS A 226 -15.53 -2.80 0.68
CA LYS A 226 -15.68 -1.49 1.32
C LYS A 226 -15.73 -1.57 2.85
N ASP A 227 -15.44 -2.75 3.41
CA ASP A 227 -15.62 -3.03 4.84
C ASP A 227 -17.02 -2.59 5.35
N GLU A 228 -18.05 -2.90 4.57
CA GLU A 228 -19.44 -2.48 4.87
C GLU A 228 -19.86 -3.05 6.23
N CYS A 229 -20.33 -2.17 7.12
CA CYS A 229 -20.60 -2.51 8.52
C CYS A 229 -19.45 -3.22 9.27
N ARG A 230 -18.18 -2.97 8.87
CA ARG A 230 -16.97 -3.57 9.47
C ARG A 230 -16.86 -5.10 9.32
N ILE A 231 -17.50 -5.67 8.30
CA ILE A 231 -17.53 -7.12 8.08
C ILE A 231 -16.15 -7.73 7.77
N GLU A 232 -15.21 -6.95 7.24
CA GLU A 232 -13.84 -7.38 6.88
C GLU A 232 -12.83 -7.10 8.02
N SER A 233 -13.22 -6.30 9.01
CA SER A 233 -12.37 -5.85 10.12
C SER A 233 -12.13 -6.90 11.23
N ALA A 234 -13.03 -7.88 11.39
CA ALA A 234 -13.05 -8.83 12.51
C ALA A 234 -13.41 -10.26 12.04
N VAL A 235 -12.52 -10.88 11.29
CA VAL A 235 -12.66 -12.26 10.77
C VAL A 235 -11.82 -13.22 11.59
N PHE A 236 -12.43 -14.29 12.10
CA PHE A 236 -11.77 -15.29 12.94
C PHE A 236 -11.88 -16.69 12.33
N ALA A 237 -10.82 -17.48 12.48
CA ALA A 237 -10.72 -18.83 11.95
C ALA A 237 -9.77 -19.67 12.82
N GLY A 238 -9.83 -21.00 12.68
CA GLY A 238 -8.86 -21.92 13.28
C GLY A 238 -8.75 -23.20 12.46
N ILE A 239 -7.68 -23.97 12.65
CA ILE A 239 -7.49 -25.28 11.98
C ILE A 239 -7.74 -26.38 13.02
N PRO A 240 -8.64 -27.34 12.76
CA PRO A 240 -8.92 -28.44 13.68
C PRO A 240 -7.70 -29.37 13.79
N SER A 241 -7.46 -29.92 14.99
CA SER A 241 -6.53 -31.04 15.16
C SER A 241 -7.26 -32.34 14.84
N LEU A 242 -6.93 -32.96 13.71
CA LEU A 242 -7.40 -34.30 13.39
C LEU A 242 -6.57 -35.29 14.20
N ARG A 243 -7.20 -36.01 15.14
CA ARG A 243 -6.50 -37.07 15.88
C ARG A 243 -6.08 -38.15 14.88
N ASN A 244 -4.78 -38.32 14.66
CA ASN A 244 -4.24 -39.60 14.18
C ASN A 244 -4.38 -40.61 15.32
N GLU A 245 -5.23 -41.62 15.15
CA GLU A 245 -5.34 -42.74 16.09
C GLU A 245 -4.11 -43.67 16.08
N ASP A 246 -3.09 -43.42 15.25
CA ASP A 246 -1.95 -44.34 15.07
C ASP A 246 -0.60 -43.90 15.69
N LEU A 247 -0.56 -42.96 16.65
CA LEU A 247 0.68 -42.61 17.37
C LEU A 247 0.53 -42.55 18.90
N ARG A 248 -0.39 -43.35 19.43
CA ARG A 248 -0.41 -43.71 20.86
C ARG A 248 -0.07 -45.18 21.06
N SER A 249 1.13 -45.57 20.65
CA SER A 249 1.77 -46.80 21.12
C SER A 249 3.18 -46.47 21.58
N GLU A 250 3.38 -46.61 22.89
CA GLU A 250 4.65 -46.83 23.58
C GLU A 250 5.67 -45.67 23.56
N ILE A 251 5.69 -44.85 24.62
CA ILE A 251 6.90 -44.33 25.29
C ILE A 251 6.50 -43.91 26.73
N ASP A 252 6.92 -44.78 27.66
CA ASP A 252 7.43 -44.55 29.01
C ASP A 252 6.50 -44.15 30.17
N ILE A 253 5.86 -45.17 30.74
CA ILE A 253 5.80 -45.33 32.20
C ILE A 253 6.96 -46.27 32.58
N GLU A 254 8.16 -45.73 32.84
CA GLU A 254 9.23 -46.49 33.51
C GLU A 254 9.84 -45.68 34.66
N SER A 255 10.01 -46.37 35.78
CA SER A 255 10.31 -45.82 37.10
C SER A 255 11.72 -45.20 37.22
N ASP A 256 11.83 -44.18 38.08
CA ASP A 256 13.03 -43.38 38.39
C ASP A 256 14.28 -44.17 38.85
N VAL A 257 14.18 -45.49 39.03
CA VAL A 257 15.24 -46.36 39.53
C VAL A 257 16.23 -46.76 38.41
N GLU A 258 15.74 -46.98 37.18
CA GLU A 258 16.58 -47.38 36.04
C GLU A 258 17.53 -46.25 35.59
N ARG A 259 17.06 -44.99 35.69
CA ARG A 259 17.77 -43.80 35.19
C ARG A 259 19.05 -43.47 35.97
N LYS A 260 19.18 -43.96 37.21
CA LYS A 260 20.41 -43.81 38.01
C LYS A 260 21.50 -44.82 37.64
N LYS A 261 21.15 -46.00 37.12
CA LYS A 261 22.12 -47.03 36.72
C LYS A 261 22.82 -46.69 35.39
N LYS A 262 22.12 -46.07 34.44
CA LYS A 262 22.65 -45.75 33.10
C LYS A 262 23.63 -44.56 33.06
N LYS A 263 23.77 -43.79 34.14
CA LYS A 263 24.69 -42.62 34.19
C LYS A 263 26.16 -42.95 34.44
N ARG A 264 26.54 -44.22 34.58
CA ARG A 264 27.90 -44.63 34.98
C ARG A 264 28.74 -45.30 33.89
N PHE A 265 28.17 -45.56 32.72
CA PHE A 265 28.89 -46.10 31.57
C PHE A 265 28.47 -45.34 30.33
N ASP A 266 29.21 -44.28 30.01
CA ASP A 266 29.58 -43.92 28.63
C ASP A 266 30.57 -42.75 28.71
N LEU A 267 31.82 -43.16 28.93
CA LEU A 267 33.03 -42.37 28.70
C LEU A 267 33.37 -42.48 27.21
N ALA A 268 33.04 -41.44 26.43
CA ALA A 268 33.78 -41.10 25.21
C ALA A 268 33.49 -39.64 24.85
N VAL A 269 34.55 -38.83 24.93
CA VAL A 269 34.55 -37.39 24.67
C VAL A 269 34.27 -37.14 23.19
N LYS A 270 33.20 -36.39 22.91
CA LYS A 270 33.16 -35.48 21.76
C LYS A 270 33.01 -34.08 22.33
N ASP A 271 33.92 -33.18 21.96
CA ASP A 271 33.84 -31.76 22.30
C ASP A 271 32.58 -31.17 21.66
N ILE A 272 31.50 -31.16 22.44
CA ILE A 272 30.28 -30.41 22.12
C ILE A 272 30.57 -28.97 22.55
N PRO A 273 30.43 -27.96 21.67
CA PRO A 273 30.58 -26.56 22.08
C PRO A 273 29.65 -26.30 23.26
N LYS A 274 30.20 -25.77 24.37
CA LYS A 274 29.44 -25.45 25.58
C LYS A 274 28.23 -24.61 25.18
N ARG A 275 27.04 -25.24 25.15
CA ARG A 275 25.78 -24.52 25.03
C ARG A 275 25.70 -23.59 26.24
N GLU A 276 25.64 -22.29 25.99
CA GLU A 276 25.39 -21.32 27.03
C GLU A 276 24.12 -21.74 27.81
N PRO A 277 24.13 -21.64 29.14
CA PRO A 277 22.99 -22.05 29.95
C PRO A 277 21.75 -21.29 29.46
N LYS A 278 20.68 -22.03 29.15
CA LYS A 278 19.42 -21.43 28.73
C LYS A 278 19.01 -20.39 29.80
N PRO A 279 18.75 -19.13 29.41
CA PRO A 279 18.39 -18.07 30.33
C PRO A 279 17.21 -18.51 31.21
N SER A 280 17.24 -18.12 32.49
CA SER A 280 16.16 -18.45 33.42
C SER A 280 14.85 -17.81 32.94
N LYS A 281 13.72 -18.35 33.39
CA LYS A 281 12.41 -17.79 33.07
C LYS A 281 12.30 -16.31 33.48
N SER A 282 13.02 -15.88 34.53
CA SER A 282 13.05 -14.48 34.94
C SER A 282 13.88 -13.59 34.01
N SER A 283 15.01 -14.07 33.48
CA SER A 283 15.78 -13.29 32.51
C SER A 283 15.03 -13.14 31.18
N PHE A 284 14.24 -14.14 30.79
CA PHE A 284 13.33 -14.03 29.64
C PHE A 284 12.25 -12.97 29.85
N HIS A 285 11.64 -12.90 31.04
CA HIS A 285 10.67 -11.85 31.37
C HIS A 285 11.29 -10.45 31.34
N VAL A 286 12.49 -10.28 31.90
CA VAL A 286 13.22 -9.00 31.89
C VAL A 286 13.60 -8.58 30.47
N GLU A 287 13.97 -9.53 29.60
CA GLU A 287 14.29 -9.25 28.21
C GLU A 287 13.03 -8.94 27.38
N CYS A 288 11.92 -9.62 27.65
CA CYS A 288 10.60 -9.29 27.10
C CYS A 288 10.13 -7.88 27.51
N GLU A 289 10.33 -7.47 28.76
CA GLU A 289 9.97 -6.11 29.22
C GLU A 289 10.86 -5.05 28.57
N LYS A 290 12.16 -5.31 28.44
CA LYS A 290 13.08 -4.43 27.69
C LYS A 290 12.69 -4.33 26.22
N GLU A 291 12.31 -5.43 25.58
CA GLU A 291 11.77 -5.46 24.22
C GLU A 291 10.43 -4.71 24.10
N ALA A 292 9.53 -4.87 25.06
CA ALA A 292 8.24 -4.16 25.10
C ALA A 292 8.45 -2.64 25.21
N THR A 293 9.36 -2.22 26.06
CA THR A 293 9.75 -0.81 26.23
C THR A 293 10.42 -0.27 24.96
N ARG A 294 11.28 -1.07 24.31
CA ARG A 294 11.89 -0.75 23.02
C ARG A 294 10.82 -0.57 21.94
N ARG A 295 9.81 -1.45 21.90
CA ARG A 295 8.67 -1.39 20.97
C ARG A 295 7.79 -0.16 21.20
N GLN A 296 7.49 0.20 22.46
CA GLN A 296 6.77 1.44 22.78
C GLN A 296 7.51 2.69 22.29
N ASN A 297 8.84 2.71 22.40
CA ASN A 297 9.66 3.82 21.91
C ASN A 297 9.64 4.00 20.37
N PHE A 298 9.12 3.03 19.60
CA PHE A 298 8.94 3.16 18.15
C PHE A 298 7.55 3.64 17.73
N VAL A 299 6.57 3.62 18.66
CA VAL A 299 5.17 3.99 18.37
C VAL A 299 5.03 5.47 18.05
N HIS A 300 5.83 6.32 18.69
CA HIS A 300 5.81 7.78 18.49
C HIS A 300 6.60 8.27 17.27
N LEU A 301 7.36 7.39 16.61
CA LEU A 301 8.20 7.75 15.45
C LEU A 301 7.44 7.54 14.15
N ASN A 302 7.61 8.48 13.22
CA ASN A 302 7.10 8.33 11.86
C ASN A 302 7.80 7.17 11.12
N ALA A 303 7.27 6.74 9.98
CA ALA A 303 7.77 5.57 9.26
C ALA A 303 9.25 5.69 8.88
N TYR A 304 9.69 6.90 8.50
CA TYR A 304 11.07 7.18 8.12
C TYR A 304 12.03 7.13 9.33
N GLU A 305 11.66 7.75 10.44
CA GLU A 305 12.43 7.74 11.68
C GLU A 305 12.53 6.34 12.29
N ARG A 306 11.42 5.58 12.25
CA ARG A 306 11.39 4.19 12.70
C ARG A 306 12.34 3.33 11.88
N HIS A 307 12.31 3.47 10.56
CA HIS A 307 13.22 2.77 9.65
C HIS A 307 14.68 3.12 9.93
N LYS A 308 15.01 4.41 10.02
CA LYS A 308 16.39 4.87 10.31
C LYS A 308 16.91 4.32 11.64
N ARG A 309 16.06 4.30 12.68
CA ARG A 309 16.43 3.77 13.99
C ARG A 309 16.64 2.26 13.98
N LEU A 310 15.78 1.50 13.27
CA LEU A 310 15.94 0.05 13.12
C LEU A 310 17.22 -0.32 12.35
N ILE A 311 17.54 0.42 11.29
CA ILE A 311 18.77 0.21 10.51
C ILE A 311 20.01 0.52 11.35
N ASN A 312 20.01 1.64 12.10
CA ASN A 312 21.12 1.98 12.99
C ASN A 312 21.33 0.92 14.08
N GLU A 313 20.25 0.41 14.69
CA GLU A 313 20.34 -0.66 15.69
C GLU A 313 20.83 -1.98 15.08
N TYR A 314 20.44 -2.29 13.85
CA TYR A 314 20.91 -3.46 13.12
C TYR A 314 22.41 -3.39 12.84
N ILE A 315 22.89 -2.24 12.35
CA ILE A 315 24.32 -1.99 12.07
C ILE A 315 25.17 -2.08 13.34
N LEU A 316 24.69 -1.53 14.46
CA LEU A 316 25.39 -1.59 15.75
C LEU A 316 25.46 -3.00 16.33
N LYS A 317 24.42 -3.83 16.12
CA LYS A 317 24.38 -5.22 16.60
C LYS A 317 25.15 -6.19 15.70
N HIS A 318 25.27 -5.90 14.42
CA HIS A 318 25.89 -6.78 13.43
C HIS A 318 26.95 -6.03 12.61
N PRO A 319 28.12 -5.72 13.20
CA PRO A 319 29.21 -5.06 12.49
C PRO A 319 29.62 -5.86 11.24
N GLY A 320 29.61 -5.21 10.07
CA GLY A 320 29.94 -5.81 8.77
C GLY A 320 28.75 -6.27 7.89
N SER A 321 27.53 -6.27 8.43
CA SER A 321 26.31 -6.73 7.72
C SER A 321 25.70 -5.70 6.75
N SER A 322 26.23 -4.47 6.68
CA SER A 322 25.73 -3.43 5.77
C SER A 322 25.90 -3.76 4.29
N ALA A 323 26.78 -4.70 3.95
CA ALA A 323 26.93 -5.21 2.58
C ALA A 323 25.69 -5.98 2.10
N LEU A 324 24.95 -6.63 3.00
CA LEU A 324 23.73 -7.39 2.70
C LEU A 324 22.50 -6.49 2.49
N LEU A 325 22.57 -5.23 2.94
CA LEU A 325 21.50 -4.23 2.80
C LEU A 325 21.62 -3.40 1.52
N LYS A 326 22.56 -3.75 0.62
CA LYS A 326 22.62 -3.11 -0.70
C LYS A 326 21.42 -3.57 -1.53
N ARG A 327 20.41 -2.69 -1.59
CA ARG A 327 19.31 -2.79 -2.54
C ARG A 327 19.88 -2.90 -3.96
N ASP A 328 19.28 -3.77 -4.75
CA ASP A 328 19.52 -3.82 -6.20
C ASP A 328 18.89 -2.57 -6.83
N THR A 329 19.73 -1.59 -7.17
CA THR A 329 19.33 -0.34 -7.80
C THR A 329 19.34 -0.42 -9.33
N SER A 330 19.54 -1.61 -9.92
CA SER A 330 19.73 -1.76 -11.37
C SER A 330 18.50 -1.34 -12.20
N LYS A 331 17.31 -1.38 -11.60
CA LYS A 331 16.04 -1.02 -12.23
C LYS A 331 15.43 0.29 -11.73
N ASP A 332 16.13 0.99 -10.83
CA ASP A 332 15.62 2.22 -10.25
C ASP A 332 15.75 3.36 -11.26
N LYS A 333 14.61 3.83 -11.78
CA LYS A 333 14.55 5.06 -12.56
C LYS A 333 14.32 6.23 -11.63
N THR A 334 15.19 7.24 -11.69
CA THR A 334 14.95 8.49 -10.96
C THR A 334 13.97 9.37 -11.74
N ASP A 335 13.31 10.31 -11.06
CA ASP A 335 12.42 11.27 -11.71
C ASP A 335 13.12 12.03 -12.86
N ILE A 336 14.43 12.30 -12.72
CA ILE A 336 15.22 12.96 -13.77
C ILE A 336 15.47 12.05 -14.98
N ASP A 337 15.58 10.73 -14.78
CA ASP A 337 15.72 9.78 -15.89
C ASP A 337 14.41 9.67 -16.67
N VAL A 338 13.27 9.61 -15.95
CA VAL A 338 11.94 9.60 -16.55
C VAL A 338 11.68 10.87 -17.36
N ILE A 339 12.07 12.03 -16.83
CA ILE A 339 11.96 13.30 -17.55
C ILE A 339 12.84 13.31 -18.80
N ARG A 340 14.09 12.81 -18.73
CA ARG A 340 14.98 12.76 -19.90
C ARG A 340 14.46 11.83 -21.02
N GLU A 341 13.85 10.72 -20.65
CA GLU A 341 13.28 9.77 -21.61
C GLU A 341 12.04 10.33 -22.33
N ASN A 342 11.24 11.15 -21.64
CA ASN A 342 9.93 11.62 -22.14
C ASN A 342 9.91 13.14 -22.44
N SER A 343 11.05 13.84 -22.37
CA SER A 343 11.09 15.28 -22.61
C SER A 343 11.00 15.60 -24.11
N LYS A 344 10.05 16.46 -24.47
CA LYS A 344 10.00 17.13 -25.78
C LYS A 344 10.57 18.55 -25.71
N PHE A 345 11.18 19.03 -26.79
CA PHE A 345 11.73 20.39 -26.85
C PHE A 345 10.64 21.47 -26.96
N LEU A 346 9.56 21.16 -27.69
CA LEU A 346 8.33 21.94 -27.80
C LEU A 346 7.14 20.99 -27.57
N TRP A 347 6.20 21.41 -26.72
CA TRP A 347 4.90 20.75 -26.58
C TRP A 347 3.88 21.57 -27.35
N GLU A 348 3.10 20.94 -28.21
CA GLU A 348 1.99 21.58 -28.92
C GLU A 348 0.72 21.51 -28.06
N ASP A 349 -0.25 22.41 -28.29
CA ASP A 349 -1.49 22.45 -27.49
C ASP A 349 -2.34 21.17 -27.65
N ASP A 350 -2.19 20.47 -28.79
CA ASP A 350 -2.86 19.20 -29.10
C ASP A 350 -2.14 17.97 -28.48
N ASP A 351 -0.95 18.12 -27.88
CA ASP A 351 -0.23 17.02 -27.23
C ASP A 351 -0.84 16.69 -25.85
N GLU A 352 -1.80 15.76 -25.82
CA GLU A 352 -2.35 15.22 -24.57
C GLU A 352 -1.52 14.05 -24.02
N PRO A 353 -0.86 14.21 -22.85
CA PRO A 353 -0.01 13.17 -22.28
C PRO A 353 -0.85 11.98 -21.79
N GLN A 354 -0.59 10.79 -22.34
CA GLN A 354 -1.35 9.57 -22.06
C GLN A 354 -0.82 8.87 -20.80
N THR A 355 0.50 8.89 -20.58
CA THR A 355 1.14 8.19 -19.45
C THR A 355 1.47 9.12 -18.28
N TRP A 356 1.74 8.55 -17.10
CA TRP A 356 2.19 9.34 -15.95
C TRP A 356 3.55 9.99 -16.23
N GLU A 357 4.47 9.25 -16.85
CA GLU A 357 5.81 9.72 -17.20
C GLU A 357 5.76 10.95 -18.11
N GLN A 358 4.87 10.93 -19.11
CA GLN A 358 4.62 12.08 -19.99
C GLN A 358 3.97 13.25 -19.23
N LYS A 359 3.05 12.98 -18.28
CA LYS A 359 2.46 14.03 -17.42
C LYS A 359 3.51 14.70 -16.53
N LEU A 360 4.48 13.93 -16.01
CA LEU A 360 5.60 14.47 -15.24
C LEU A 360 6.48 15.37 -16.11
N ALA A 361 6.83 14.92 -17.31
CA ALA A 361 7.60 15.69 -18.27
C ALA A 361 6.88 16.99 -18.70
N LYS A 362 5.57 16.93 -18.98
CA LYS A 362 4.75 18.11 -19.30
C LYS A 362 4.72 19.11 -18.15
N ARG A 363 4.48 18.65 -16.91
CA ARG A 363 4.53 19.51 -15.71
C ARG A 363 5.89 20.17 -15.50
N TYR A 364 6.97 19.50 -15.85
CA TYR A 364 8.31 20.10 -15.80
C TYR A 364 8.46 21.16 -16.88
N TYR A 365 8.03 20.87 -18.11
CA TYR A 365 8.07 21.79 -19.24
C TYR A 365 7.26 23.07 -18.99
N ASP A 366 6.08 22.97 -18.38
CA ASP A 366 5.22 24.12 -18.07
C ASP A 366 5.85 25.08 -17.06
N LYS A 367 6.80 24.60 -16.24
CA LYS A 367 7.56 25.44 -15.30
C LYS A 367 8.77 26.13 -15.93
N LEU A 368 9.13 25.78 -17.17
CA LEU A 368 10.29 26.37 -17.85
C LEU A 368 9.95 27.74 -18.43
N PHE A 369 10.93 28.64 -18.40
CA PHE A 369 10.79 29.99 -18.95
C PHE A 369 11.29 30.02 -20.39
N LYS A 370 10.37 30.31 -21.32
CA LYS A 370 10.54 30.08 -22.77
C LYS A 370 10.90 31.33 -23.60
N GLU A 371 11.21 32.46 -22.95
CA GLU A 371 11.55 33.69 -23.67
C GLU A 371 12.97 33.70 -24.26
N TYR A 372 13.94 33.18 -23.51
CA TYR A 372 15.35 33.10 -23.91
C TYR A 372 15.89 31.71 -23.55
N CYS A 373 16.72 31.16 -24.44
CA CYS A 373 17.42 29.90 -24.25
C CYS A 373 18.77 30.09 -23.56
N ILE A 374 19.30 29.00 -22.99
CA ILE A 374 20.70 28.86 -22.60
C ILE A 374 21.38 27.91 -23.57
N GLY A 375 22.57 28.27 -24.01
CA GLY A 375 23.39 27.47 -24.91
C GLY A 375 24.63 26.89 -24.26
N ASP A 376 25.01 25.69 -24.68
CA ASP A 376 26.34 25.13 -24.45
C ASP A 376 27.15 25.23 -25.75
N LEU A 377 28.06 26.20 -25.77
CA LEU A 377 28.93 26.47 -26.91
C LEU A 377 30.26 25.70 -26.81
N SER A 378 30.43 24.74 -25.90
CA SER A 378 31.72 24.07 -25.69
C SER A 378 32.26 23.35 -26.93
N LYS A 379 31.37 22.81 -27.79
CA LYS A 379 31.72 22.07 -29.01
C LYS A 379 31.55 22.89 -30.30
N TYR A 380 31.62 24.21 -30.20
CA TYR A 380 31.43 25.11 -31.33
C TYR A 380 32.37 24.86 -32.52
N LYS A 381 33.60 24.38 -32.28
CA LYS A 381 34.56 24.03 -33.34
C LYS A 381 34.09 22.86 -34.23
N GLU A 382 33.34 21.91 -33.67
CA GLU A 382 32.69 20.83 -34.44
C GLU A 382 31.42 21.34 -35.17
N GLY A 383 30.97 22.56 -34.87
CA GLY A 383 29.68 23.11 -35.28
C GLY A 383 28.49 22.46 -34.58
N LYS A 384 28.71 21.87 -33.40
CA LYS A 384 27.65 21.33 -32.55
C LYS A 384 27.38 22.30 -31.41
N ILE A 385 26.12 22.70 -31.28
CA ILE A 385 25.63 23.60 -30.24
C ILE A 385 24.45 22.90 -29.58
N ALA A 386 24.39 22.94 -28.25
CA ALA A 386 23.23 22.45 -27.50
C ALA A 386 22.47 23.64 -26.91
N LEU A 387 21.15 23.63 -27.01
CA LEU A 387 20.28 24.66 -26.45
C LEU A 387 19.28 24.02 -25.50
N ARG A 388 18.91 24.74 -24.44
CA ARG A 388 17.82 24.37 -23.54
C ARG A 388 17.09 25.59 -23.01
N TRP A 389 15.86 25.39 -22.55
CA TRP A 389 15.08 26.41 -21.85
C TRP A 389 15.62 26.69 -20.43
N ARG A 390 15.29 27.87 -19.93
CA ARG A 390 15.74 28.36 -18.61
C ARG A 390 14.89 27.78 -17.49
N ILE A 391 15.54 27.50 -16.36
CA ILE A 391 14.86 27.15 -15.10
C ILE A 391 14.68 28.39 -14.22
N GLU A 392 13.75 28.32 -13.27
CA GLU A 392 13.41 29.40 -12.34
C GLU A 392 14.63 30.02 -11.66
N GLN A 393 15.53 29.21 -11.10
CA GLN A 393 16.74 29.72 -10.44
C GLN A 393 17.66 30.52 -11.36
N GLU A 394 17.70 30.18 -12.65
CA GLU A 394 18.51 30.88 -13.65
C GLU A 394 17.86 32.20 -14.05
N VAL A 395 16.53 32.24 -14.11
CA VAL A 395 15.76 33.47 -14.36
C VAL A 395 15.92 34.44 -13.19
N ILE A 396 15.84 33.96 -11.95
CA ILE A 396 16.07 34.80 -10.75
C ILE A 396 17.48 35.38 -10.75
N LYS A 397 18.48 34.60 -11.19
CA LYS A 397 19.87 35.09 -11.34
C LYS A 397 20.06 36.02 -12.56
N GLY A 398 19.08 36.12 -13.45
CA GLY A 398 19.21 36.90 -14.69
C GLY A 398 20.01 36.22 -15.81
N LYS A 399 20.29 34.91 -15.71
CA LYS A 399 21.08 34.19 -16.74
C LYS A 399 20.32 34.08 -18.07
N GLY A 400 21.01 34.41 -19.16
CA GLY A 400 20.42 34.50 -20.50
C GLY A 400 19.63 35.78 -20.77
N GLN A 401 19.54 36.71 -19.82
CA GLN A 401 18.91 38.03 -20.01
C GLN A 401 19.84 39.16 -19.59
N PHE A 402 20.34 39.17 -18.35
CA PHE A 402 21.30 40.15 -17.84
C PHE A 402 22.72 39.59 -17.78
N ILE A 403 22.85 38.26 -17.76
CA ILE A 403 24.12 37.53 -17.81
C ILE A 403 24.13 36.71 -19.11
N CYS A 404 25.31 36.50 -19.69
CA CYS A 404 25.52 35.71 -20.89
C CYS A 404 24.80 34.35 -20.84
N GLY A 405 24.09 34.02 -21.91
CA GLY A 405 23.31 32.79 -22.06
C GLY A 405 24.16 31.54 -22.33
N ASN A 406 25.49 31.64 -22.37
CA ASN A 406 26.34 30.47 -22.45
C ASN A 406 26.47 29.80 -21.06
N LYS A 407 26.27 28.48 -21.00
CA LYS A 407 26.22 27.71 -19.75
C LYS A 407 27.40 27.98 -18.80
N ARG A 408 28.61 28.13 -19.36
CA ARG A 408 29.87 28.31 -18.61
C ARG A 408 30.39 29.75 -18.56
N CYS A 409 29.61 30.72 -19.02
CA CYS A 409 29.99 32.13 -19.04
C CYS A 409 29.15 32.90 -18.03
N GLU A 410 29.77 33.87 -17.36
CA GLU A 410 29.15 34.74 -16.35
C GLU A 410 29.31 36.22 -16.71
N GLU A 411 29.68 36.54 -17.95
CA GLU A 411 29.83 37.92 -18.42
C GLU A 411 28.48 38.64 -18.48
N GLU A 412 28.46 39.88 -18.02
CA GLU A 412 27.25 40.73 -17.94
C GLU A 412 27.30 41.89 -18.94
N GLU A 413 28.49 42.23 -19.45
CA GLU A 413 28.70 43.39 -20.30
C GLU A 413 28.41 43.13 -21.79
N ASN A 414 27.87 44.14 -22.48
CA ASN A 414 27.66 44.20 -23.93
C ASN A 414 26.97 42.98 -24.56
N LEU A 415 25.90 42.52 -23.91
CA LEU A 415 25.14 41.34 -24.34
C LEU A 415 24.26 41.60 -25.57
N THR A 416 24.48 40.83 -26.63
CA THR A 416 23.73 40.86 -27.90
C THR A 416 22.68 39.75 -27.95
N SER A 417 21.51 40.02 -28.53
CA SER A 417 20.42 39.05 -28.69
C SER A 417 20.42 38.48 -30.11
N TRP A 418 20.40 37.16 -30.22
CA TRP A 418 20.42 36.42 -31.48
C TRP A 418 19.15 35.60 -31.65
N GLU A 419 18.56 35.66 -32.85
CA GLU A 419 17.52 34.73 -33.26
C GLU A 419 18.16 33.60 -34.04
N VAL A 420 18.12 32.40 -33.47
CA VAL A 420 18.79 31.22 -34.01
C VAL A 420 17.74 30.23 -34.49
N ASN A 421 17.82 29.84 -35.75
CA ASN A 421 17.02 28.73 -36.25
C ASN A 421 17.65 27.41 -35.78
N PHE A 422 17.03 26.79 -34.79
CA PHE A 422 17.52 25.58 -34.15
C PHE A 422 16.87 24.35 -34.78
N ALA A 423 17.65 23.61 -35.58
CA ALA A 423 17.27 22.33 -36.13
C ALA A 423 17.62 21.20 -35.16
N TYR A 424 16.65 20.36 -34.80
CA TYR A 424 16.82 19.24 -33.89
C TYR A 424 16.07 17.99 -34.38
N VAL A 425 16.40 16.83 -33.81
CA VAL A 425 15.76 15.55 -34.12
C VAL A 425 15.00 15.09 -32.88
N GLU A 426 13.71 14.81 -33.05
CA GLU A 426 12.81 14.33 -31.99
C GLU A 426 11.98 13.19 -32.58
N GLU A 427 11.90 12.04 -31.91
CA GLU A 427 11.18 10.85 -32.38
C GLU A 427 11.52 10.42 -33.82
N GLN A 428 12.79 10.60 -34.23
CA GLN A 428 13.32 10.33 -35.59
C GLN A 428 12.87 11.32 -36.68
N GLU A 429 12.12 12.37 -36.33
CA GLU A 429 11.73 13.44 -37.24
C GLU A 429 12.62 14.67 -37.07
N LYS A 430 12.90 15.36 -38.18
CA LYS A 430 13.66 16.63 -38.16
C LYS A 430 12.70 17.79 -37.95
N LYS A 431 12.86 18.50 -36.84
CA LYS A 431 12.08 19.69 -36.47
C LYS A 431 12.99 20.93 -36.42
N ASN A 432 12.39 22.10 -36.65
CA ASN A 432 13.08 23.38 -36.58
C ASN A 432 12.29 24.33 -35.67
N ALA A 433 12.99 25.08 -34.82
CA ALA A 433 12.39 26.08 -33.95
C ALA A 433 13.23 27.36 -33.97
N LEU A 434 12.57 28.51 -34.10
CA LEU A 434 13.21 29.81 -33.94
C LEU A 434 13.33 30.13 -32.44
N VAL A 435 14.56 30.28 -31.95
CA VAL A 435 14.83 30.52 -30.53
C VAL A 435 15.68 31.76 -30.32
N LYS A 436 15.46 32.44 -29.19
CA LYS A 436 16.21 33.65 -28.81
C LYS A 436 17.32 33.30 -27.83
N LEU A 437 18.54 33.75 -28.11
CA LEU A 437 19.72 33.51 -27.29
C LEU A 437 20.49 34.80 -27.09
N ARG A 438 20.82 35.16 -25.84
CA ARG A 438 21.57 36.37 -25.53
C ARG A 438 23.00 36.04 -25.13
N LEU A 439 24.02 36.61 -25.78
CA LEU A 439 25.43 36.26 -25.61
C LEU A 439 26.34 37.49 -25.52
N CYS A 440 27.44 37.36 -24.77
CA CYS A 440 28.54 38.33 -24.79
C CYS A 440 29.30 38.26 -26.14
N PRO A 441 30.14 39.27 -26.46
CA PRO A 441 30.89 39.33 -27.72
C PRO A 441 31.69 38.04 -28.00
N ASP A 442 32.45 37.54 -27.03
CA ASP A 442 33.26 36.32 -27.16
C ASP A 442 32.42 35.07 -27.47
N CYS A 443 31.24 34.96 -26.85
CA CYS A 443 30.34 33.84 -27.07
C CYS A 443 29.59 33.97 -28.41
N SER A 444 29.32 35.20 -28.85
CA SER A 444 28.74 35.51 -30.15
C SER A 444 29.65 35.06 -31.29
N GLU A 445 30.97 35.29 -31.17
CA GLU A 445 31.94 34.77 -32.13
C GLU A 445 31.96 33.24 -32.19
N LYS A 446 31.86 32.58 -31.03
CA LYS A 446 31.79 31.11 -30.94
C LYS A 446 30.55 30.57 -31.64
N LEU A 447 29.41 31.24 -31.52
CA LEU A 447 28.17 30.86 -32.22
C LEU A 447 28.34 30.92 -33.75
N ASN A 448 29.02 31.96 -34.26
CA ASN A 448 29.23 32.19 -35.69
C ASN A 448 30.56 31.64 -36.23
N TYR A 449 31.26 30.80 -35.47
CA TYR A 449 32.64 30.38 -35.76
C TYR A 449 32.84 29.83 -37.18
N LYS A 450 31.93 28.97 -37.67
CA LYS A 450 32.02 28.42 -39.04
C LYS A 450 31.90 29.50 -40.12
N LYS A 451 30.92 30.41 -39.99
CA LYS A 451 30.71 31.51 -40.94
C LYS A 451 31.92 32.45 -40.96
N ILE A 452 32.46 32.76 -39.79
CA ILE A 452 33.66 33.61 -39.65
C ILE A 452 34.89 32.90 -40.26
N PHE A 453 35.08 31.61 -39.98
CA PHE A 453 36.20 30.82 -40.51
C PHE A 453 36.12 30.70 -42.05
N GLU A 454 34.94 30.47 -42.61
CA GLU A 454 34.72 30.45 -44.06
C GLU A 454 34.97 31.81 -44.71
N LYS A 455 34.55 32.91 -44.06
CA LYS A 455 34.83 34.28 -44.53
C LYS A 455 36.33 34.59 -44.47
N LYS A 456 37.04 34.19 -43.41
CA LYS A 456 38.51 34.31 -43.29
C LYS A 456 39.22 33.47 -44.36
N LYS A 457 38.75 32.26 -44.66
CA LYS A 457 39.30 31.41 -45.74
C LYS A 457 39.07 32.05 -47.11
N ARG A 458 37.88 32.60 -47.38
CA ARG A 458 37.58 33.33 -48.63
C ARG A 458 38.41 34.61 -48.77
N ASN A 459 38.59 35.36 -47.68
CA ASN A 459 39.41 36.58 -47.68
C ASN A 459 40.90 36.26 -47.83
N LYS A 460 41.40 35.18 -47.21
CA LYS A 460 42.78 34.70 -47.42
C LYS A 460 43.04 34.31 -48.87
N VAL A 461 42.11 33.59 -49.49
CA VAL A 461 42.18 33.29 -50.93
C VAL A 461 42.18 34.58 -51.76
N LYS A 462 41.35 35.58 -51.42
CA LYS A 462 41.35 36.88 -52.12
C LYS A 462 42.65 37.66 -51.94
N THR A 463 43.24 37.70 -50.74
CA THR A 463 44.55 38.35 -50.50
C THR A 463 45.68 37.63 -51.19
N ASP A 464 45.70 36.29 -51.19
CA ASP A 464 46.70 35.50 -51.91
C ASP A 464 46.57 35.69 -53.44
N THR A 465 45.35 35.88 -53.96
CA THR A 465 45.10 36.21 -55.38
C THR A 465 45.51 37.65 -55.73
N LEU A 466 45.43 38.59 -54.78
CA LEU A 466 45.89 39.97 -54.94
C LEU A 466 47.43 40.07 -54.85
N HIS A 467 48.06 39.28 -53.96
CA HIS A 467 49.53 39.18 -53.88
C HIS A 467 50.11 38.54 -55.14
N ALA A 468 49.49 37.49 -55.67
CA ALA A 468 49.87 36.88 -56.96
C ALA A 468 49.65 37.80 -58.18
N LYS A 469 48.83 38.86 -58.06
CA LYS A 469 48.69 39.92 -59.08
C LYS A 469 49.53 41.17 -58.80
N GLY A 470 50.12 41.29 -57.60
CA GLY A 470 50.94 42.43 -57.17
C GLY A 470 52.45 42.20 -57.33
N GLU A 471 52.90 40.95 -57.46
CA GLU A 471 54.32 40.60 -57.63
C GLU A 471 54.90 40.88 -59.04
N ASP A 472 54.12 41.47 -59.95
CA ASP A 472 54.62 41.93 -61.27
C ASP A 472 54.95 43.44 -61.33
N ARG A 473 54.78 44.20 -60.23
CA ARG A 473 55.18 45.63 -60.21
C ARG A 473 55.84 46.07 -58.90
N LYS A 474 57.16 46.25 -59.02
CA LYS A 474 58.06 47.19 -58.33
C LYS A 474 58.74 46.74 -57.03
N ARG A 475 59.93 46.20 -57.27
CA ARG A 475 61.21 46.45 -56.58
C ARG A 475 61.45 47.97 -56.42
N SER A 476 61.64 48.47 -55.19
CA SER A 476 62.66 49.46 -54.75
C SER A 476 62.24 50.30 -53.52
N VAL A 477 63.18 50.39 -52.56
CA VAL A 477 63.41 51.44 -51.53
C VAL A 477 62.91 51.17 -50.09
N GLU A 478 63.91 50.82 -49.26
CA GLU A 478 64.33 51.26 -47.91
C GLU A 478 63.37 51.46 -46.71
N GLU A 479 64.02 51.28 -45.55
CA GLU A 479 63.65 51.27 -44.13
C GLU A 479 62.79 52.45 -43.65
N ASP A 480 61.88 52.20 -42.68
CA ASP A 480 61.96 52.77 -41.32
C ASP A 480 60.75 52.35 -40.44
N ASP A 481 61.04 52.18 -39.15
CA ASP A 481 60.14 51.97 -38.00
C ASP A 481 58.96 52.95 -37.94
N VAL A 482 57.74 52.50 -37.57
CA VAL A 482 56.84 53.17 -36.60
C VAL A 482 55.86 52.16 -35.96
N CYS A 483 55.69 52.35 -34.66
CA CYS A 483 54.82 51.74 -33.66
C CYS A 483 53.30 51.84 -33.93
N GLU A 484 52.54 51.02 -33.20
CA GLU A 484 51.11 51.10 -32.85
C GLU A 484 50.28 52.31 -33.34
N SER A 485 49.19 52.05 -34.05
CA SER A 485 47.80 52.41 -33.74
C SER A 485 46.92 52.22 -34.99
N ASP A 486 45.59 52.23 -34.82
CA ASP A 486 44.55 52.14 -35.86
C ASP A 486 44.11 50.73 -36.32
N PHE A 487 43.46 50.00 -35.40
CA PHE A 487 42.46 48.98 -35.79
C PHE A 487 41.16 49.10 -34.98
N GLU A 488 40.81 50.31 -34.53
CA GLU A 488 39.52 50.66 -33.95
C GLU A 488 38.84 51.73 -34.79
N ALA A 489 38.16 51.32 -35.87
CA ALA A 489 37.02 52.02 -36.47
C ALA A 489 36.73 51.33 -37.81
N ASN A 490 35.73 50.44 -37.83
CA ASN A 490 34.89 50.07 -39.00
C ASN A 490 34.13 48.75 -38.77
N PHE A 491 33.74 48.43 -37.54
CA PHE A 491 33.00 47.20 -37.24
C PHE A 491 31.54 47.40 -36.81
N ILE A 492 30.99 48.63 -36.88
CA ILE A 492 29.64 48.90 -36.33
C ILE A 492 28.54 49.12 -37.38
N ASP A 493 28.81 49.43 -38.65
CA ASP A 493 27.74 50.03 -39.48
C ASP A 493 27.05 49.14 -40.54
N GLU A 494 27.14 47.81 -40.49
CA GLU A 494 26.49 46.99 -41.53
C GLU A 494 25.91 45.66 -41.04
N MET A 495 25.00 45.70 -40.05
CA MET A 495 24.17 44.54 -39.67
C MET A 495 22.77 44.88 -39.12
N LEU A 496 22.13 45.93 -39.64
CA LEU A 496 20.67 46.10 -39.52
C LEU A 496 20.06 46.04 -40.92
N LEU A 497 19.62 44.84 -41.32
CA LEU A 497 18.46 44.57 -42.19
C LEU A 497 18.10 43.07 -42.12
#